data_AF-A0A512IEV9-F1
#
_entry.id   AF-A0A512IEV9-F1
#
_cell.length_a   1.000
_cell.length_b   1.000
_cell.length_c   1.000
_cell.angle_alpha   90.00
_cell.angle_beta   90.00
_cell.angle_gamma   90.00
#
_symmetry.space_group_name_H-M   'P 1'
#
loop_
_entity.id
_entity.type
_entity.pdbx_description
1 polymer ?
#
loop_
_entity_poly.entity_id
_entity_poly.type
_entity_poly.pdbx_seq_one_letter_code
_entity_poly.pdbx_strand_id
1 'polypeptide(L)'
;MWLVLLAVIVFLGLFRFLILGGVVIIALALLGLLVWLSAGFIRSQLRAAQEIGVPDTGAGPPPVVNRRTGQRAVEDARATGASNMRTAWISWHLRSLPPQDGNRDPRLLAGTLAVVPQAEWNADRLRQHGRALWSLRTSARVHHLLEQLDACLDRTVAMISDRTDDEFDTSLGQVNDQYLYHPDRQVRTAYLEGGALGVEAIMDAVTAARAQAREDAATRAAAESLAQQRNAALRALRETYAPTENRDAHAAWDEQARKIEE
;
A
#
# COMPACT_ATOMS: atom_id res chain seq x y z
N MET A 1 47.28 -27.80 -46.37
CA MET A 1 48.35 -27.35 -45.44
C MET A 1 48.07 -25.96 -44.86
N TRP A 2 47.76 -24.94 -45.68
CA TRP A 2 47.49 -23.57 -45.21
C TRP A 2 46.30 -23.40 -44.25
N LEU A 3 45.20 -24.16 -44.42
CA LEU A 3 44.02 -24.09 -43.54
C LEU A 3 44.30 -24.54 -42.10
N VAL A 4 45.17 -25.54 -41.92
CA VAL A 4 45.57 -26.02 -40.59
C VAL A 4 46.42 -24.98 -39.86
N LEU A 5 47.29 -24.28 -40.59
CA LEU A 5 48.14 -23.23 -40.02
C LEU A 5 47.32 -22.02 -39.55
N LEU A 6 46.28 -21.66 -40.31
CA LEU A 6 45.37 -20.56 -39.98
C LEU A 6 44.49 -20.91 -38.75
N ALA A 7 44.02 -22.16 -38.67
CA ALA A 7 43.27 -22.65 -37.50
C ALA A 7 44.12 -22.62 -36.22
N VAL A 8 45.42 -22.99 -36.31
CA VAL A 8 46.34 -22.96 -35.16
C VAL A 8 46.60 -21.52 -34.69
N ILE A 9 46.78 -20.56 -35.61
CA ILE A 9 46.99 -19.14 -35.27
C ILE A 9 45.73 -18.54 -34.62
N VAL A 10 44.55 -18.82 -35.17
CA VAL A 10 43.28 -18.36 -34.60
C VAL A 10 43.04 -18.97 -33.22
N PHE A 11 43.34 -20.26 -33.04
CA PHE A 11 43.24 -20.93 -31.75
C PHE A 11 44.20 -20.34 -30.71
N LEU A 12 45.46 -20.08 -31.08
CA LEU A 12 46.45 -19.42 -30.20
C LEU A 12 46.04 -17.99 -29.84
N GLY A 13 45.46 -17.24 -30.79
CA GLY A 13 44.93 -15.89 -30.56
C GLY A 13 43.74 -15.88 -29.60
N LEU A 14 42.75 -16.75 -29.83
CA LEU A 14 41.59 -16.92 -28.96
C LEU A 14 41.98 -17.41 -27.56
N PHE A 15 42.93 -18.35 -27.48
CA PHE A 15 43.43 -18.88 -26.21
C PHE A 15 44.14 -17.78 -25.39
N ARG A 16 44.95 -16.93 -26.03
CA ARG A 16 45.54 -15.75 -25.36
C ARG A 16 44.47 -14.76 -24.91
N PHE A 17 43.42 -14.53 -25.70
CA PHE A 17 42.33 -13.63 -25.35
C PHE A 17 41.51 -14.14 -24.15
N LEU A 18 41.30 -15.46 -24.07
CA LEU A 18 40.64 -16.12 -22.93
C LEU A 18 41.48 -16.04 -21.65
N ILE A 19 42.80 -16.19 -21.74
CA ILE A 19 43.70 -16.03 -20.59
C ILE A 19 43.76 -14.57 -20.12
N LEU A 20 43.90 -13.61 -21.04
CA LEU A 20 43.92 -12.18 -20.70
C LEU A 20 42.57 -11.70 -20.14
N GLY A 21 41.45 -12.13 -20.71
CA GLY A 21 40.11 -11.82 -20.19
C GLY A 21 39.85 -12.45 -18.82
N GLY A 22 40.28 -13.69 -18.61
CA GLY A 22 40.18 -14.38 -17.32
C GLY A 22 41.01 -13.69 -16.22
N VAL A 23 42.23 -13.23 -16.55
CA VAL A 23 43.08 -12.50 -15.60
C VAL A 23 42.44 -11.16 -15.19
N VAL A 24 41.78 -10.44 -16.10
CA VAL A 24 41.08 -9.19 -15.78
C VAL A 24 39.89 -9.45 -14.83
N ILE A 25 39.12 -10.51 -15.07
CA ILE A 25 37.98 -10.86 -14.21
C ILE A 25 38.46 -11.29 -12.82
N ILE A 26 39.53 -12.09 -12.73
CA ILE A 26 40.13 -12.47 -11.44
C ILE A 26 40.70 -11.25 -10.72
N ALA A 27 41.35 -10.33 -11.43
CA ALA A 27 41.85 -9.09 -10.85
C ALA A 27 40.71 -8.21 -10.31
N LEU A 28 39.58 -8.10 -11.02
CA LEU A 28 38.40 -7.36 -10.55
C LEU A 28 37.72 -8.04 -9.36
N ALA A 29 37.62 -9.37 -9.35
CA ALA A 29 37.08 -10.13 -8.23
C ALA A 29 37.95 -10.00 -6.98
N LEU A 30 39.29 -10.08 -7.14
CA LEU A 30 40.25 -9.84 -6.07
C LEU A 30 40.20 -8.39 -5.58
N LEU A 31 40.06 -7.42 -6.47
CA LEU A 31 39.91 -6.01 -6.09
C LEU A 31 38.61 -5.79 -5.30
N GLY A 32 37.49 -6.38 -5.74
CA GLY A 32 36.22 -6.37 -5.02
C GLY A 32 36.31 -7.03 -3.64
N LEU A 33 37.01 -8.18 -3.54
CA LEU A 33 37.27 -8.86 -2.28
C LEU A 33 38.16 -8.03 -1.34
N LEU A 34 39.16 -7.32 -1.89
CA LEU A 34 40.06 -6.46 -1.12
C LEU A 34 39.36 -5.18 -0.65
N VAL A 35 38.44 -4.63 -1.45
CA VAL A 35 37.53 -3.56 -1.03
C VAL A 35 36.57 -4.06 0.06
N TRP A 36 36.05 -5.27 -0.06
CA TRP A 36 35.15 -5.86 0.94
C TRP A 36 35.88 -6.17 2.26
N LEU A 37 37.08 -6.74 2.21
CA LEU A 37 37.93 -7.00 3.38
C LEU A 37 38.42 -5.71 4.04
N SER A 38 38.78 -4.68 3.28
CA SER A 38 39.15 -3.37 3.86
C SER A 38 37.95 -2.65 4.49
N ALA A 39 36.76 -2.71 3.87
CA ALA A 39 35.53 -2.18 4.48
C ALA A 39 35.16 -2.95 5.76
N GLY A 40 35.38 -4.26 5.81
CA GLY A 40 35.21 -5.09 7.00
C GLY A 40 36.24 -4.80 8.10
N PHE A 41 37.51 -4.62 7.74
CA PHE A 41 38.61 -4.39 8.67
C PHE A 41 38.61 -2.97 9.27
N ILE A 42 38.20 -1.96 8.49
CA ILE A 42 37.98 -0.60 8.99
C ILE A 42 36.87 -0.59 10.05
N ARG A 43 35.79 -1.37 9.84
CA ARG A 43 34.71 -1.50 10.84
C ARG A 43 35.13 -2.26 12.11
N SER A 44 36.11 -3.16 12.06
CA SER A 44 36.58 -3.89 13.25
C SER A 44 37.61 -3.09 14.07
N GLN A 45 38.51 -2.34 13.43
CA GLN A 45 39.47 -1.49 14.15
C GLN A 45 38.80 -0.30 14.87
N LEU A 46 37.68 0.20 14.31
CA LEU A 46 36.87 1.25 14.96
C LEU A 46 36.17 0.78 16.25
N ARG A 47 35.96 -0.54 16.45
CA ARG A 47 35.44 -1.08 17.72
C ARG A 47 36.55 -1.37 18.75
N ALA A 48 37.76 -1.72 18.31
CA ALA A 48 38.87 -2.04 19.22
C ALA A 48 39.58 -0.80 19.79
N ALA A 49 39.52 0.35 19.11
CA ALA A 49 40.14 1.59 19.57
C ALA A 49 39.24 2.44 20.51
N GLN A 50 37.97 2.06 20.71
CA GLN A 50 37.02 2.84 21.52
C GLN A 50 36.92 2.38 22.99
N GLU A 51 37.63 1.31 23.37
CA GLU A 51 37.63 0.78 24.74
C GLU A 51 38.86 1.18 25.58
N ILE A 52 39.81 1.97 25.06
CA ILE A 52 40.99 2.39 25.82
C ILE A 52 41.28 3.87 25.60
N GLY A 53 40.94 4.70 26.61
CA GLY A 53 41.60 5.98 26.85
C GLY A 53 40.74 7.24 26.65
N VAL A 54 40.04 7.65 27.70
CA VAL A 54 39.89 9.08 28.05
C VAL A 54 41.16 9.44 28.84
N PRO A 55 41.96 10.45 28.43
CA PRO A 55 41.71 11.83 28.90
C PRO A 55 41.96 12.95 27.89
N ASP A 56 41.09 13.95 28.00
CA ASP A 56 41.23 15.41 27.82
C ASP A 56 42.46 15.99 27.10
N THR A 57 42.23 16.67 25.96
CA THR A 57 42.77 17.98 25.50
C THR A 57 42.91 18.05 23.98
N GLY A 58 42.34 19.10 23.38
CA GLY A 58 42.63 19.51 22.00
C GLY A 58 41.39 19.75 21.17
N ALA A 59 41.02 21.03 21.05
CA ALA A 59 40.08 21.52 20.06
C ALA A 59 40.59 21.22 18.64
N GLY A 60 40.27 20.04 18.12
CA GLY A 60 40.31 19.72 16.70
C GLY A 60 38.95 20.06 16.07
N PRO A 61 38.90 20.57 14.81
CA PRO A 61 37.63 20.76 14.14
C PRO A 61 36.89 19.42 14.05
N PRO A 62 35.55 19.39 14.23
CA PRO A 62 34.81 18.14 14.18
C PRO A 62 35.09 17.43 12.85
N PRO A 63 35.19 16.09 12.84
CA PRO A 63 35.24 15.37 11.58
C PRO A 63 34.04 15.82 10.75
N VAL A 64 34.28 16.19 9.49
CA VAL A 64 33.23 16.58 8.55
C VAL A 64 32.42 15.33 8.24
N VAL A 65 31.54 14.94 9.17
CA VAL A 65 30.45 14.01 8.92
C VAL A 65 29.69 14.65 7.77
N ASN A 66 29.72 13.99 6.62
CA ASN A 66 29.18 14.51 5.38
C ASN A 66 27.69 14.82 5.62
N ARG A 67 27.35 16.10 5.84
CA ARG A 67 26.06 16.55 6.41
C ARG A 67 24.86 15.97 5.66
N ARG A 68 25.03 15.78 4.34
CA ARG A 68 24.05 15.14 3.45
C ARG A 68 23.78 13.68 3.77
N THR A 69 24.80 12.90 4.13
CA THR A 69 24.62 11.48 4.53
C THR A 69 23.92 11.34 5.87
N GLY A 70 24.24 12.22 6.84
CA GLY A 70 23.52 12.28 8.12
C GLY A 70 22.05 12.68 7.95
N GLN A 71 21.77 13.69 7.11
CA GLN A 71 20.40 14.11 6.79
C GLN A 71 19.57 13.00 6.14
N ARG A 72 20.14 12.28 5.15
CA ARG A 72 19.44 11.14 4.53
C ARG A 72 19.12 10.05 5.54
N ALA A 73 20.07 9.69 6.42
CA ALA A 73 19.81 8.68 7.44
C ALA A 73 18.68 9.07 8.40
N VAL A 74 18.58 10.37 8.75
CA VAL A 74 17.49 10.92 9.57
C VAL A 74 16.15 10.87 8.83
N GLU A 75 16.11 11.24 7.55
CA GLU A 75 14.90 11.19 6.72
C GLU A 75 14.42 9.75 6.51
N ASP A 76 15.34 8.83 6.21
CA ASP A 76 15.06 7.40 6.04
C ASP A 76 14.53 6.77 7.33
N ALA A 77 15.11 7.14 8.48
CA ALA A 77 14.63 6.69 9.78
C ALA A 77 13.20 7.16 10.04
N ARG A 78 12.90 8.44 9.76
CA ARG A 78 11.55 8.99 9.90
C ARG A 78 10.54 8.31 8.99
N ALA A 79 10.88 8.14 7.71
CA ALA A 79 10.03 7.44 6.76
C ALA A 79 9.78 5.99 7.17
N THR A 80 10.82 5.31 7.69
CA THR A 80 10.69 3.93 8.18
C THR A 80 9.80 3.86 9.42
N GLY A 81 9.92 4.80 10.37
CA GLY A 81 9.06 4.88 11.54
C GLY A 81 7.59 5.01 11.17
N ALA A 82 7.26 5.91 10.25
CA ALA A 82 5.89 6.10 9.75
C ALA A 82 5.37 4.84 9.04
N SER A 83 6.18 4.25 8.16
CA SER A 83 5.81 3.03 7.43
C SER A 83 5.60 1.82 8.34
N ASN A 84 6.43 1.66 9.38
CA ASN A 84 6.29 0.58 10.36
C ASN A 84 5.01 0.74 11.19
N MET A 85 4.73 1.97 11.65
CA MET A 85 3.50 2.26 12.40
C MET A 85 2.25 1.94 11.57
N ARG A 86 2.19 2.43 10.32
CA ARG A 86 1.08 2.13 9.40
C ARG A 86 0.94 0.64 9.14
N THR A 87 2.06 -0.05 8.91
CA THR A 87 2.05 -1.51 8.68
C THR A 87 1.56 -2.28 9.90
N ALA A 88 1.97 -1.89 11.11
CA ALA A 88 1.52 -2.49 12.36
C ALA A 88 0.00 -2.33 12.54
N TRP A 89 -0.53 -1.12 12.34
CA TRP A 89 -1.97 -0.84 12.39
C TRP A 89 -2.78 -1.69 11.40
N ILE A 90 -2.32 -1.77 10.14
CA ILE A 90 -2.95 -2.62 9.13
C ILE A 90 -2.91 -4.10 9.57
N SER A 91 -1.76 -4.57 10.05
CA SER A 91 -1.59 -5.96 10.49
C SER A 91 -2.50 -6.33 11.66
N TRP A 92 -2.66 -5.41 12.61
CA TRP A 92 -3.50 -5.55 13.80
C TRP A 92 -4.95 -5.82 13.41
N HIS A 93 -5.56 -4.94 12.62
CA HIS A 93 -6.96 -5.06 12.23
C HIS A 93 -7.21 -6.18 11.21
N LEU A 94 -6.26 -6.43 10.29
CA LEU A 94 -6.36 -7.54 9.34
C LEU A 94 -6.08 -8.90 9.97
N ARG A 95 -5.51 -8.96 11.18
CA ARG A 95 -5.10 -10.15 11.95
C ARG A 95 -4.03 -11.04 11.30
N SER A 96 -3.84 -10.94 9.99
CA SER A 96 -2.84 -11.68 9.23
C SER A 96 -2.59 -10.97 7.92
N LEU A 97 -1.33 -10.81 7.55
CA LEU A 97 -0.92 -10.24 6.28
C LEU A 97 -0.49 -11.34 5.31
N PRO A 98 -1.21 -11.55 4.18
CA PRO A 98 -0.78 -12.52 3.20
C PRO A 98 0.54 -12.07 2.52
N PRO A 99 1.31 -13.02 1.96
CA PRO A 99 2.48 -12.67 1.16
C PRO A 99 2.07 -11.80 -0.03
N GLN A 100 2.94 -10.85 -0.37
CA GLN A 100 2.75 -9.96 -1.52
C GLN A 100 3.38 -10.61 -2.75
N ASP A 101 2.63 -10.67 -3.85
CA ASP A 101 3.10 -11.27 -5.09
C ASP A 101 3.15 -10.20 -6.19
N GLY A 102 4.37 -9.92 -6.66
CA GLY A 102 4.63 -8.91 -7.68
C GLY A 102 4.22 -9.33 -9.09
N ASN A 103 3.96 -10.62 -9.33
CA ASN A 103 3.69 -11.17 -10.66
C ASN A 103 2.20 -11.39 -10.93
N ARG A 104 1.31 -10.86 -10.08
CA ARG A 104 -0.13 -11.01 -10.22
C ARG A 104 -0.70 -10.20 -11.38
N ASP A 105 -1.71 -10.78 -12.02
CA ASP A 105 -2.41 -10.19 -13.17
C ASP A 105 -2.92 -8.77 -12.84
N PRO A 106 -2.54 -7.75 -13.64
CA PRO A 106 -3.03 -6.37 -13.49
C PRO A 106 -4.56 -6.24 -13.49
N ARG A 107 -5.28 -7.17 -14.13
CA ARG A 107 -6.75 -7.19 -14.12
C ARG A 107 -7.30 -7.46 -12.73
N LEU A 108 -6.61 -8.27 -11.92
CA LEU A 108 -6.99 -8.50 -10.52
C LEU A 108 -6.79 -7.23 -9.68
N LEU A 109 -5.73 -6.46 -9.96
CA LEU A 109 -5.51 -5.17 -9.31
C LEU A 109 -6.64 -4.18 -9.63
N ALA A 110 -6.96 -3.99 -10.91
CA ALA A 110 -8.05 -3.12 -11.33
C ALA A 110 -9.40 -3.59 -10.77
N GLY A 111 -9.69 -4.90 -10.83
CA GLY A 111 -10.92 -5.48 -10.29
C GLY A 111 -11.05 -5.32 -8.78
N THR A 112 -9.95 -5.48 -8.04
CA THR A 112 -9.96 -5.31 -6.57
C THR A 112 -10.12 -3.84 -6.18
N LEU A 113 -9.47 -2.91 -6.88
CA LEU A 113 -9.62 -1.47 -6.63
C LEU A 113 -10.99 -0.92 -7.03
N ALA A 114 -11.67 -1.54 -8.02
CA ALA A 114 -13.01 -1.16 -8.42
C ALA A 114 -14.09 -1.49 -7.36
N VAL A 115 -13.76 -2.37 -6.40
CA VAL A 115 -14.67 -2.74 -5.33
C VAL A 115 -14.60 -1.69 -4.23
N VAL A 116 -15.69 -0.94 -4.03
CA VAL A 116 -15.82 0.05 -2.96
C VAL A 116 -16.33 -0.63 -1.68
N PRO A 117 -15.58 -0.60 -0.56
CA PRO A 117 -16.03 -1.12 0.72
C PRO A 117 -17.32 -0.44 1.19
N GLN A 118 -18.31 -1.22 1.60
CA GLN A 118 -19.62 -0.69 1.98
C GLN A 118 -19.84 -0.66 3.50
N ALA A 119 -20.65 0.29 3.95
CA ALA A 119 -20.97 0.52 5.35
C ALA A 119 -21.83 -0.60 5.99
N GLU A 120 -22.35 -1.56 5.23
CA GLU A 120 -23.05 -2.75 5.73
C GLU A 120 -22.15 -4.00 5.82
N TRP A 121 -20.92 -3.95 5.28
CA TRP A 121 -20.02 -5.11 5.32
C TRP A 121 -19.55 -5.40 6.74
N ASN A 122 -19.70 -6.64 7.19
CA ASN A 122 -19.16 -7.07 8.47
C ASN A 122 -17.61 -7.02 8.49
N ALA A 123 -17.03 -7.08 9.69
CA ALA A 123 -15.59 -7.00 9.89
C ALA A 123 -14.82 -8.08 9.12
N ASP A 124 -15.36 -9.29 9.00
CA ASP A 124 -14.67 -10.38 8.30
C ASP A 124 -14.60 -10.17 6.79
N ARG A 125 -15.67 -9.64 6.17
CA ARG A 125 -15.66 -9.26 4.76
C ARG A 125 -14.70 -8.11 4.49
N LEU A 126 -14.64 -7.12 5.37
CA LEU A 126 -13.65 -6.03 5.30
C LEU A 126 -12.22 -6.58 5.43
N ARG A 127 -11.96 -7.49 6.38
CA ARG A 127 -10.66 -8.15 6.53
C ARG A 127 -10.26 -8.93 5.28
N GLN A 128 -11.19 -9.69 4.69
CA GLN A 128 -10.92 -10.43 3.46
C GLN A 128 -10.55 -9.50 2.31
N HIS A 129 -11.29 -8.40 2.15
CA HIS A 129 -10.98 -7.38 1.14
C HIS A 129 -9.63 -6.68 1.40
N GLY A 130 -9.37 -6.27 2.64
CA GLY A 130 -8.10 -5.65 3.02
C GLY A 130 -6.89 -6.57 2.81
N ARG A 131 -7.03 -7.87 3.08
CA ARG A 131 -5.99 -8.87 2.77
C ARG A 131 -5.78 -9.02 1.26
N ALA A 132 -6.84 -8.98 0.46
CA ALA A 132 -6.73 -8.99 -1.00
C ALA A 132 -5.95 -7.75 -1.50
N LEU A 133 -6.30 -6.55 -1.03
CA LEU A 133 -5.56 -5.31 -1.31
C LEU A 133 -4.09 -5.43 -0.90
N TRP A 134 -3.81 -5.86 0.33
CA TRP A 134 -2.44 -6.03 0.83
C TRP A 134 -1.60 -6.93 -0.07
N SER A 135 -2.15 -8.07 -0.49
CA SER A 135 -1.43 -9.04 -1.33
C SER A 135 -1.04 -8.49 -2.72
N LEU A 136 -1.74 -7.45 -3.18
CA LEU A 136 -1.51 -6.80 -4.48
C LEU A 136 -0.58 -5.58 -4.40
N ARG A 137 -0.10 -5.21 -3.20
CA ARG A 137 0.67 -3.99 -2.98
C ARG A 137 1.96 -3.91 -3.82
N THR A 138 2.67 -5.03 -3.98
CA THR A 138 3.86 -5.08 -4.84
C THR A 138 3.51 -4.89 -6.32
N SER A 139 2.44 -5.53 -6.81
CA SER A 139 1.93 -5.33 -8.17
C SER A 139 1.49 -3.86 -8.38
N ALA A 140 0.79 -3.26 -7.42
CA ALA A 140 0.40 -1.85 -7.49
C ALA A 140 1.59 -0.89 -7.57
N ARG A 141 2.72 -1.22 -6.92
CA ARG A 141 3.97 -0.46 -7.07
C ARG A 141 4.51 -0.53 -8.50
N VAL A 142 4.50 -1.72 -9.12
CA VAL A 142 4.94 -1.92 -10.51
C VAL A 142 4.05 -1.16 -11.49
N HIS A 143 2.75 -1.04 -11.20
CA HIS A 143 1.77 -0.37 -12.06
C HIS A 143 1.47 1.08 -11.68
N HIS A 144 2.25 1.72 -10.79
CA HIS A 144 2.04 3.10 -10.35
C HIS A 144 0.67 3.39 -9.70
N LEU A 145 0.05 2.38 -9.08
CA LEU A 145 -1.25 2.48 -8.38
C LEU A 145 -1.11 2.30 -6.86
N LEU A 146 0.11 2.39 -6.33
CA LEU A 146 0.39 2.15 -4.92
C LEU A 146 -0.38 3.10 -4.01
N GLU A 147 -0.44 4.39 -4.34
CA GLU A 147 -1.15 5.39 -3.52
C GLU A 147 -2.66 5.13 -3.47
N GLN A 148 -3.27 4.79 -4.61
CA GLN A 148 -4.70 4.45 -4.67
C GLN A 148 -5.01 3.18 -3.88
N LEU A 149 -4.14 2.16 -3.98
CA LEU A 149 -4.27 0.94 -3.20
C LEU A 149 -4.09 1.20 -1.71
N ASP A 150 -3.10 1.99 -1.33
CA ASP A 150 -2.83 2.35 0.06
C ASP A 150 -3.99 3.14 0.67
N ALA A 151 -4.59 4.08 -0.08
CA ALA A 151 -5.78 4.82 0.36
C ALA A 151 -7.01 3.90 0.53
N CYS A 152 -7.24 2.97 -0.41
CA CYS A 152 -8.34 2.00 -0.29
C CYS A 152 -8.14 1.06 0.90
N LEU A 153 -6.89 0.66 1.14
CA LEU A 153 -6.53 -0.17 2.28
C LEU A 153 -6.72 0.58 3.61
N ASP A 154 -6.27 1.84 3.70
CA ASP A 154 -6.44 2.67 4.90
C ASP A 154 -7.92 2.89 5.22
N ARG A 155 -8.74 3.16 4.19
CA ARG A 155 -10.20 3.22 4.34
C ARG A 155 -10.77 1.90 4.87
N THR A 156 -10.37 0.77 4.29
CA THR A 156 -10.87 -0.55 4.71
C THR A 156 -10.52 -0.84 6.17
N VAL A 157 -9.30 -0.51 6.59
CA VAL A 157 -8.83 -0.74 7.96
C VAL A 157 -9.52 0.22 8.95
N ALA A 158 -9.70 1.49 8.57
CA ALA A 158 -10.47 2.44 9.36
C ALA A 158 -11.92 1.97 9.62
N MET A 159 -12.58 1.41 8.59
CA MET A 159 -13.92 0.83 8.74
C MET A 159 -13.94 -0.41 9.65
N ILE A 160 -12.84 -1.16 9.75
CA ILE A 160 -12.72 -2.27 10.72
C ILE A 160 -12.58 -1.70 12.13
N SER A 161 -11.68 -0.73 12.32
CA SER A 161 -11.44 -0.04 13.60
C SER A 161 -12.74 0.50 14.21
N ASP A 162 -13.53 1.23 13.42
CA ASP A 162 -14.83 1.76 13.84
C ASP A 162 -15.86 0.70 14.23
N ARG A 163 -15.72 -0.54 13.75
CA ARG A 163 -16.67 -1.62 14.01
C ARG A 163 -16.29 -2.49 15.18
N THR A 164 -15.00 -2.66 15.45
CA THR A 164 -14.53 -3.62 16.44
C THR A 164 -14.20 -3.00 17.78
N ASP A 165 -14.10 -1.66 17.86
CA ASP A 165 -13.71 -0.92 19.07
C ASP A 165 -12.39 -1.44 19.68
N ASP A 166 -11.58 -2.11 18.85
CA ASP A 166 -10.30 -2.69 19.24
C ASP A 166 -9.27 -1.55 19.29
N GLU A 167 -8.82 -1.21 20.49
CA GLU A 167 -7.74 -0.25 20.68
C GLU A 167 -6.44 -0.76 20.04
N PHE A 168 -5.80 0.07 19.23
CA PHE A 168 -4.53 -0.26 18.59
C PHE A 168 -3.36 0.12 19.52
N ASP A 169 -2.57 -0.89 19.90
CA ASP A 169 -1.32 -0.67 20.63
C ASP A 169 -0.22 -0.14 19.70
N THR A 170 0.08 1.16 19.82
CA THR A 170 1.10 1.83 19.01
C THR A 170 2.52 1.33 19.25
N SER A 171 2.79 0.61 20.35
CA SER A 171 4.09 -0.02 20.58
C SER A 171 4.42 -1.07 19.52
N LEU A 172 3.40 -1.68 18.90
CA LEU A 172 3.53 -2.64 17.80
C LEU A 172 4.15 -2.03 16.54
N GLY A 173 4.16 -0.70 16.40
CA GLY A 173 4.86 0.01 15.31
C GLY A 173 6.37 0.15 15.53
N GLN A 174 6.86 -0.08 16.75
CA GLN A 174 8.25 0.13 17.13
C GLN A 174 9.07 -1.17 17.00
N VAL A 175 9.25 -1.65 15.77
CA VAL A 175 9.82 -2.99 15.49
C VAL A 175 11.25 -3.00 14.96
N ASN A 176 11.80 -1.84 14.56
CA ASN A 176 13.10 -1.81 13.90
C ASN A 176 14.24 -1.47 14.88
N ASP A 177 14.87 -2.52 15.42
CA ASP A 177 15.99 -2.44 16.34
C ASP A 177 17.18 -1.62 15.81
N GLN A 178 17.41 -1.63 14.49
CA GLN A 178 18.47 -0.85 13.86
C GLN A 178 18.30 0.65 14.14
N TYR A 179 17.07 1.14 14.16
CA TYR A 179 16.76 2.54 14.42
C TYR A 179 16.50 2.81 15.90
N LEU A 180 15.89 1.88 16.63
CA LEU A 180 15.66 2.02 18.08
C LEU A 180 16.97 2.10 18.88
N TYR A 181 17.96 1.30 18.50
CA TYR A 181 19.26 1.24 19.18
C TYR A 181 20.39 1.89 18.36
N HIS A 182 20.04 2.72 17.37
CA HIS A 182 21.02 3.39 16.52
C HIS A 182 21.99 4.23 17.37
N PRO A 183 23.32 4.24 17.12
CA PRO A 183 24.26 5.00 17.94
C PRO A 183 24.02 6.52 17.91
N ASP A 184 23.66 7.06 16.75
CA ASP A 184 23.28 8.48 16.60
C ASP A 184 21.89 8.75 17.19
N ARG A 185 21.82 9.66 18.17
CA ARG A 185 20.58 10.09 18.81
C ARG A 185 19.61 10.74 17.83
N GLN A 186 20.09 11.50 16.84
CA GLN A 186 19.22 12.19 15.89
C GLN A 186 18.43 11.18 15.04
N VAL A 187 19.09 10.09 14.64
CA VAL A 187 18.46 9.00 13.88
C VAL A 187 17.42 8.27 14.74
N ARG A 188 17.72 7.99 16.02
CA ARG A 188 16.74 7.37 16.94
C ARG A 188 15.50 8.25 17.12
N THR A 189 15.71 9.53 17.40
CA THR A 189 14.62 10.50 17.59
C THR A 189 13.77 10.58 16.31
N ALA A 190 14.41 10.66 15.15
CA ALA A 190 13.69 10.76 13.87
C ALA A 190 12.82 9.53 13.58
N TYR A 191 13.27 8.32 13.95
CA TYR A 191 12.46 7.11 13.84
C TYR A 191 11.21 7.17 14.72
N LEU A 192 11.35 7.61 15.97
CA LEU A 192 10.21 7.76 16.89
C LEU A 192 9.26 8.88 16.46
N GLU A 193 9.79 10.02 15.99
CA GLU A 193 9.00 11.10 15.35
C GLU A 193 8.23 10.57 14.15
N GLY A 194 8.87 9.76 13.31
CA GLY A 194 8.22 9.09 12.19
C GLY A 194 7.06 8.20 12.64
N GLY A 195 7.26 7.44 13.71
CA GLY A 195 6.20 6.64 14.34
C GLY A 195 5.01 7.51 14.77
N ALA A 196 5.26 8.65 15.42
CA ALA A 196 4.22 9.59 15.84
C ALA A 196 3.45 10.18 14.63
N LEU A 197 4.16 10.61 13.59
CA LEU A 197 3.56 11.07 12.33
C LEU A 197 2.71 9.96 11.68
N GLY A 198 3.15 8.70 11.79
CA GLY A 198 2.37 7.54 11.36
C GLY A 198 1.05 7.40 12.11
N VAL A 199 1.04 7.64 13.43
CA VAL A 199 -0.19 7.64 14.25
C VAL A 199 -1.12 8.77 13.83
N GLU A 200 -0.60 9.98 13.61
CA GLU A 200 -1.41 11.11 13.11
C GLU A 200 -2.09 10.77 11.79
N ALA A 201 -1.34 10.23 10.83
CA ALA A 201 -1.88 9.80 9.54
C ALA A 201 -2.95 8.70 9.66
N ILE A 202 -2.79 7.76 10.63
CA ILE A 202 -3.81 6.74 10.93
C ILE A 202 -5.10 7.41 11.44
N MET A 203 -4.99 8.36 12.37
CA MET A 203 -6.15 9.06 12.92
C MET A 203 -6.88 9.92 11.87
N ASP A 204 -6.12 10.53 10.95
CA ASP A 204 -6.68 11.25 9.80
C ASP A 204 -7.44 10.30 8.87
N ALA A 205 -6.88 9.12 8.58
CA ALA A 205 -7.55 8.10 7.76
C ALA A 205 -8.85 7.61 8.40
N VAL A 206 -8.86 7.38 9.72
CA VAL A 206 -10.08 7.03 10.47
C VAL A 206 -11.12 8.14 10.40
N THR A 207 -10.69 9.39 10.61
CA THR A 207 -11.59 10.54 10.55
C THR A 207 -12.19 10.73 9.15
N ALA A 208 -11.37 10.59 8.11
CA ALA A 208 -11.81 10.67 6.72
C ALA A 208 -12.81 9.55 6.37
N ALA A 209 -12.54 8.31 6.80
CA ALA A 209 -13.44 7.19 6.58
C ALA A 209 -14.81 7.41 7.26
N ARG A 210 -14.83 7.95 8.49
CA ARG A 210 -16.06 8.33 9.20
C ARG A 210 -16.84 9.43 8.46
N ALA A 211 -16.14 10.44 7.95
CA ALA A 211 -16.77 11.51 7.19
C ALA A 211 -17.44 10.97 5.92
N GLN A 212 -16.71 10.15 5.16
CA GLN A 212 -17.23 9.52 3.95
C GLN A 212 -18.41 8.58 4.24
N ALA A 213 -18.35 7.79 5.31
CA ALA A 213 -19.46 6.92 5.69
C ALA A 213 -20.76 7.70 5.98
N ARG A 214 -20.65 8.91 6.57
CA ARG A 214 -21.80 9.80 6.79
C ARG A 214 -22.35 10.36 5.47
N GLU A 215 -21.46 10.75 4.55
CA GLU A 215 -21.85 11.22 3.22
C GLU A 215 -22.54 10.11 2.40
N ASP A 216 -22.00 8.90 2.43
CA ASP A 216 -22.58 7.72 1.76
C ASP A 216 -23.95 7.37 2.34
N ALA A 217 -24.16 7.55 3.65
CA ALA A 217 -25.46 7.36 4.30
C ALA A 217 -26.47 8.44 3.89
N ALA A 218 -26.06 9.70 3.88
CA ALA A 218 -26.91 10.82 3.45
C ALA A 218 -27.33 10.68 1.98
N THR A 219 -26.40 10.31 1.11
CA THR A 219 -26.65 10.09 -0.32
C THR A 219 -27.64 8.95 -0.56
N ARG A 220 -27.51 7.84 0.18
CA ARG A 220 -28.48 6.73 0.11
C ARG A 220 -29.87 7.14 0.58
N ALA A 221 -29.98 7.83 1.72
CA ALA A 221 -31.26 8.32 2.21
C ALA A 221 -31.94 9.28 1.21
N ALA A 222 -31.15 10.16 0.57
CA ALA A 222 -31.65 11.04 -0.48
C ALA A 222 -32.14 10.25 -1.72
N ALA A 223 -31.39 9.24 -2.15
CA ALA A 223 -31.78 8.38 -3.27
C ALA A 223 -33.06 7.58 -2.98
N GLU A 224 -33.20 7.04 -1.77
CA GLU A 224 -34.39 6.33 -1.31
C GLU A 224 -35.62 7.25 -1.25
N SER A 225 -35.46 8.47 -0.72
CA SER A 225 -36.52 9.49 -0.71
C SER A 225 -36.97 9.86 -2.13
N LEU A 226 -36.02 10.07 -3.05
CA LEU A 226 -36.34 10.37 -4.44
C LEU A 226 -37.06 9.19 -5.13
N ALA A 227 -36.65 7.96 -4.86
CA ALA A 227 -37.33 6.77 -5.37
C ALA A 227 -38.76 6.64 -4.84
N GLN A 228 -38.98 6.94 -3.55
CA GLN A 228 -40.32 6.96 -2.94
C GLN A 228 -41.19 8.04 -3.59
N GLN A 229 -40.69 9.26 -3.76
CA GLN A 229 -41.40 10.35 -4.44
C GLN A 229 -41.75 9.98 -5.88
N ARG A 230 -40.80 9.41 -6.64
CA ARG A 230 -41.04 8.95 -8.01
C ARG A 230 -42.13 7.88 -8.06
N ASN A 231 -42.08 6.90 -7.17
CA ASN A 231 -43.06 5.82 -7.13
C ASN A 231 -44.44 6.32 -6.69
N ALA A 232 -44.51 7.29 -5.77
CA ALA A 232 -45.75 7.94 -5.38
C ALA A 232 -46.34 8.75 -6.53
N ALA A 233 -45.53 9.52 -7.26
CA ALA A 233 -45.96 10.26 -8.44
C ALA A 233 -46.47 9.33 -9.56
N LEU A 234 -45.76 8.23 -9.83
CA LEU A 234 -46.20 7.22 -10.79
C LEU A 234 -47.51 6.53 -10.36
N ARG A 235 -47.69 6.31 -9.05
CA ARG A 235 -48.95 5.76 -8.51
C ARG A 235 -50.10 6.74 -8.70
N ALA A 236 -49.91 8.01 -8.34
CA ALA A 236 -50.89 9.08 -8.54
C ALA A 236 -51.27 9.24 -10.02
N LEU A 237 -50.30 9.15 -10.94
CA LEU A 237 -50.56 9.15 -12.39
C LEU A 237 -51.40 7.96 -12.85
N ARG A 238 -51.20 6.77 -12.26
CA ARG A 238 -52.02 5.59 -12.59
C ARG A 238 -53.45 5.72 -12.06
N GLU A 239 -53.60 6.32 -10.88
CA GLU A 239 -54.91 6.55 -10.26
C GLU A 239 -55.71 7.62 -11.03
N THR A 240 -55.08 8.68 -11.53
CA THR A 240 -55.76 9.66 -12.40
C THR A 240 -56.07 9.11 -13.80
N TYR A 241 -55.31 8.12 -14.28
CA TYR A 241 -55.56 7.46 -15.57
C TYR A 241 -56.43 6.20 -15.47
N ALA A 242 -56.99 5.90 -14.29
CA ALA A 242 -57.94 4.81 -14.16
C ALA A 242 -59.14 5.08 -15.08
N PRO A 243 -59.52 4.16 -15.99
CA PRO A 243 -60.62 4.38 -16.92
C PRO A 243 -61.95 4.24 -16.16
N THR A 244 -62.41 5.32 -15.54
CA THR A 244 -63.53 5.29 -14.59
C THR A 244 -64.91 5.55 -15.18
N GLU A 245 -65.03 5.88 -16.47
CA GLU A 245 -66.36 6.21 -17.03
C GLU A 245 -66.62 5.59 -18.39
N ASN A 246 -65.64 5.60 -19.31
CA ASN A 246 -65.90 5.17 -20.70
C ASN A 246 -66.06 3.65 -20.88
N ARG A 247 -65.46 2.84 -19.99
CA ARG A 247 -65.52 1.38 -20.08
C ARG A 247 -66.83 0.82 -19.53
N ASP A 248 -67.31 1.38 -18.41
CA ASP A 248 -68.61 1.02 -17.85
C ASP A 248 -69.77 1.58 -18.69
N ALA A 249 -69.58 2.74 -19.33
CA ALA A 249 -70.52 3.27 -20.31
C ALA A 249 -70.61 2.40 -21.59
N HIS A 250 -69.48 1.90 -22.11
CA HIS A 250 -69.49 0.95 -23.24
C HIS A 250 -70.10 -0.39 -22.85
N ALA A 251 -69.79 -0.92 -21.66
CA ALA A 251 -70.41 -2.15 -21.17
C ALA A 251 -71.93 -2.01 -21.00
N ALA A 252 -72.40 -0.86 -20.50
CA ALA A 252 -73.82 -0.54 -20.42
C ALA A 252 -74.47 -0.42 -21.80
N TRP A 253 -73.78 0.19 -22.78
CA TRP A 253 -74.26 0.26 -24.17
C TRP A 253 -74.33 -1.11 -24.85
N ASP A 254 -73.32 -1.96 -24.68
CA ASP A 254 -73.31 -3.32 -25.26
C ASP A 254 -74.40 -4.22 -24.66
N GLU A 255 -74.73 -4.04 -23.38
CA GLU A 255 -75.80 -4.77 -22.71
C GLU A 255 -77.19 -4.28 -23.13
N GLN A 256 -77.31 -3.00 -23.46
CA GLN A 256 -78.56 -2.39 -23.94
C GLN A 256 -78.81 -2.73 -25.41
N ALA A 257 -77.76 -2.81 -26.24
CA ALA A 257 -77.85 -3.31 -27.61
C ALA A 257 -78.35 -4.77 -27.66
N ARG A 258 -77.83 -5.62 -26.76
CA ARG A 258 -78.24 -7.04 -26.65
C ARG A 258 -79.73 -7.21 -26.32
N LYS A 259 -80.30 -6.32 -25.48
CA LYS A 259 -81.73 -6.34 -25.11
C LYS A 259 -82.67 -5.87 -26.21
N ILE A 260 -82.16 -5.21 -27.25
CA ILE A 260 -82.95 -4.73 -28.39
C ILE A 260 -82.98 -5.78 -29.51
N GLU A 261 -82.02 -6.72 -29.52
CA GLU A 261 -81.92 -7.81 -30.49
C GLU A 261 -82.64 -9.11 -30.05
N GLU A 262 -83.13 -9.19 -28.80
CA GLU A 262 -84.08 -10.23 -28.31
C GLU A 262 -85.54 -9.80 -28.48
#